data_AF-A0A2N4YQZ0-F1
#
_entry.id   AF-A0A2N4YQZ0-F1
#
_cell.length_a   1.000
_cell.length_b   1.000
_cell.length_c   1.000
_cell.angle_alpha   90.00
_cell.angle_beta   90.00
_cell.angle_gamma   90.00
#
_symmetry.space_group_name_H-M   'P 1'
#
loop_
_entity.id
_entity.type
_entity.pdbx_description
1 polymer ?
#
loop_
_entity_poly.entity_id
_entity_poly.type
_entity_poly.pdbx_seq_one_letter_code
_entity_poly.pdbx_strand_id
1 'polypeptide(L)' 'MGYFDELKASLEEAVEIKDGNKAPARATRYEVADVKAIRTQLNVSQAEMAKALGTSV' A
#
# COMPACT_ATOMS: atom_id res chain seq x y z
N MET A 1 -4.89 23.14 -24.25
CA MET A 1 -3.76 22.29 -23.82
C MET A 1 -3.81 21.03 -24.63
N GLY A 2 -2.68 20.59 -25.17
CA GLY A 2 -2.62 19.36 -25.95
C GLY A 2 -2.50 18.13 -25.05
N TYR A 3 -2.87 16.97 -25.57
CA TYR A 3 -2.72 15.67 -24.89
C TYR A 3 -1.30 15.43 -24.36
N PHE A 4 -0.28 15.91 -25.08
CA PHE A 4 1.11 15.81 -24.65
C PHE A 4 1.41 16.64 -23.38
N ASP A 5 0.81 17.83 -23.25
CA ASP A 5 0.98 18.69 -22.08
C ASP A 5 0.39 18.03 -20.83
N GLU A 6 -0.76 17.36 -20.98
CA GLU A 6 -1.42 16.61 -19.91
C GLU A 6 -0.61 15.39 -19.47
N LEU A 7 -0.03 14.66 -20.42
CA LEU A 7 0.84 13.52 -20.11
C LEU A 7 2.12 13.95 -19.38
N LYS A 8 2.72 15.06 -19.81
CA LYS A 8 3.89 15.63 -19.16
C LYS A 8 3.58 16.06 -17.72
N ALA A 9 2.47 16.77 -17.53
CA ALA A 9 2.04 17.20 -16.20
C ALA A 9 1.77 16.03 -15.25
N SER A 10 1.16 14.96 -15.76
CA SER A 10 0.93 13.72 -14.99
C SER A 10 2.23 13.03 -14.58
N LEU A 11 3.23 13.01 -15.46
CA LEU A 11 4.54 12.43 -15.16
C LEU A 11 5.29 13.24 -14.09
N GLU A 12 5.27 14.57 -14.21
CA GLU A 12 5.89 15.47 -13.23
C GLU A 12 5.24 15.33 -11.86
N GLU A 13 3.91 15.26 -11.80
CA GLU A 13 3.17 14.99 -10.56
C GLU A 13 3.54 13.63 -9.94
N ALA A 14 3.74 12.58 -10.74
CA ALA A 14 4.17 11.28 -10.24
C ALA A 14 5.57 11.32 -9.60
N VAL A 15 6.49 12.12 -10.14
CA VAL A 15 7.84 12.32 -9.58
C VAL A 15 7.75 13.10 -8.26
N GLU A 16 6.97 14.17 -8.20
CA GLU A 16 6.77 14.94 -6.98
C GLU A 16 6.15 14.11 -5.84
N ILE A 17 5.22 13.21 -6.18
CA ILE A 17 4.64 12.24 -5.22
C ILE A 17 5.69 11.26 -4.74
N LYS A 18 6.53 10.73 -5.64
CA LYS A 18 7.60 9.78 -5.30
C LYS A 18 8.65 10.40 -4.38
N ASP A 19 9.01 11.66 -4.63
CA ASP A 19 10.02 12.39 -3.85
C ASP A 19 9.44 12.96 -2.53
N GLY A 20 8.13 12.79 -2.29
CA GLY A 20 7.44 13.22 -1.08
C GLY A 20 7.12 14.72 -1.04
N ASN A 21 7.34 15.44 -2.15
CA ASN A 21 7.07 16.87 -2.27
C ASN A 21 5.58 17.17 -2.51
N LYS A 22 4.80 16.16 -2.93
CA LYS A 22 3.36 16.30 -3.19
C LYS A 22 2.58 15.09 -2.67
N ALA A 23 1.46 15.35 -1.99
CA ALA A 23 0.59 14.27 -1.53
C ALA A 23 -0.23 13.70 -2.70
N PRO A 24 -0.33 12.37 -2.86
CA PRO A 24 -1.14 11.76 -3.91
C PRO A 24 -2.61 12.13 -3.74
N ALA A 25 -3.25 12.57 -4.83
CA ALA A 25 -4.65 13.02 -4.83
C ALA A 25 -5.64 11.94 -4.37
N ARG A 26 -5.29 10.66 -4.51
CA ARG A 26 -6.03 9.51 -3.98
C ARG A 26 -5.04 8.49 -3.42
N ALA A 27 -4.95 8.41 -2.10
CA ALA A 27 -4.18 7.40 -1.40
C ALA A 27 -5.14 6.35 -0.82
N THR A 28 -5.13 5.14 -1.37
CA THR A 28 -5.75 3.99 -0.70
C THR A 28 -4.68 3.31 0.14
N ARG A 29 -4.50 3.80 1.38
CA ARG A 29 -3.59 3.18 2.34
C ARG A 29 -4.35 2.10 3.10
N TYR A 30 -3.96 0.84 2.88
CA TYR A 30 -4.28 -0.21 3.85
C TYR A 30 -3.28 -0.08 4.98
N GLU A 31 -3.74 0.31 6.17
CA GLU A 31 -2.97 0.08 7.40
C GLU A 31 -2.55 -1.39 7.37
N VAL A 32 -1.24 -1.67 7.47
CA VAL A 32 -0.78 -3.02 7.72
C VAL A 32 -1.33 -3.35 9.10
N ALA A 33 -2.46 -4.04 9.14
CA ALA A 33 -3.04 -4.48 10.39
C ALA A 33 -1.91 -5.18 11.15
N ASP A 34 -1.69 -4.79 12.41
CA ASP A 34 -0.60 -5.34 13.21
C ASP A 34 -0.83 -6.84 13.34
N VAL A 35 -0.26 -7.59 12.40
CA VAL A 35 -0.42 -9.02 12.26
C VAL A 35 0.10 -9.74 13.50
N LYS A 36 1.02 -9.11 14.26
CA LYS A 36 1.45 -9.63 15.56
C LYS A 36 0.34 -9.45 16.60
N ALA A 37 -0.27 -8.27 16.70
CA ALA A 37 -1.37 -8.03 17.62
C ALA A 37 -2.58 -8.94 17.32
N ILE A 38 -2.96 -9.09 16.04
CA ILE A 38 -4.03 -9.98 15.59
C ILE A 38 -3.69 -11.45 15.92
N ARG A 39 -2.46 -11.88 15.64
CA ARG A 39 -2.00 -13.24 15.95
C ARG A 39 -1.99 -13.51 17.46
N THR A 40 -1.57 -12.54 18.27
CA THR A 40 -1.59 -12.65 19.74
C THR A 40 -3.01 -12.74 20.28
N GLN A 41 -3.96 -11.97 19.73
CA GLN A 41 -5.37 -12.06 20.11
C GLN A 41 -6.01 -13.40 19.73
N LEU A 42 -5.67 -13.93 18.55
CA LEU A 42 -6.18 -15.21 18.06
C LEU A 42 -5.46 -16.42 18.69
N ASN A 43 -4.33 -16.20 19.38
CA ASN A 43 -3.48 -17.22 19.99
C ASN A 43 -3.09 -18.36 19.02
N VAL A 44 -2.81 -18.01 17.77
CA VAL A 44 -2.43 -18.94 16.70
C VAL A 44 -0.96 -18.82 16.33
N SER A 45 -0.35 -19.92 15.92
CA SER A 45 1.01 -19.93 15.38
C SER A 45 1.07 -19.32 13.97
N GLN A 46 2.26 -18.94 13.51
CA GLN A 46 2.47 -18.40 12.16
C GLN A 46 2.03 -19.38 11.06
N ALA A 47 2.26 -20.69 11.27
CA ALA A 47 1.85 -21.72 10.34
C ALA A 47 0.32 -21.85 10.25
N GLU A 48 -0.39 -21.73 11.37
CA GLU A 48 -1.85 -21.77 11.41
C GLU A 48 -2.48 -20.53 10.78
N MET A 49 -1.90 -19.36 11.03
CA MET A 49 -2.34 -18.11 10.39
C MET A 49 -2.10 -18.14 8.87
N ALA A 50 -0.94 -18.61 8.43
CA ALA A 50 -0.63 -18.77 7.00
C ALA A 50 -1.59 -19.75 6.32
N LYS A 51 -1.88 -20.89 6.98
CA LYS A 51 -2.87 -21.86 6.49
C LYS A 51 -4.29 -21.28 6.41
N ALA A 52 -4.71 -20.49 7.40
CA ALA A 52 -6.03 -19.85 7.41
C ALA A 52 -6.16 -18.77 6.31
N LEU A 53 -5.08 -18.08 5.99
CA LEU A 53 -5.01 -17.06 4.95
C LEU A 53 -4.69 -17.63 3.56
N GLY A 54 -4.43 -18.93 3.44
CA GLY A 54 -4.05 -19.58 2.18
C GLY A 54 -2.68 -19.17 1.66
N THR A 55 -1.79 -18.67 2.54
CA THR A 55 -0.43 -18.26 2.20
C THR A 55 0.59 -19.29 2.67
N SER A 56 1.77 -19.31 2.06
CA SER A 56 2.91 -20.06 2.60
C SER A 56 3.53 -19.32 3.78
N VAL A 57 4.26 -20.07 4.62
CA VAL A 57 5.04 -19.54 5.76
C VAL A 57 6.30 -18.84 5.27
#